data_AF-A0AAW2X8T6-F1
#
_entry.id   AF-A0AAW2X8T6-F1
#
_cell.length_a   1.000
_cell.length_b   1.000
_cell.length_c   1.000
_cell.angle_alpha   90.00
_cell.angle_beta   90.00
_cell.angle_gamma   90.00
#
_symmetry.space_group_name_H-M   'P 1'
#
loop_
_entity.id
_entity.type
_entity.pdbx_description
1 polymer ?
#
loop_
_entity_poly.entity_id
_entity_poly.type
_entity_poly.pdbx_seq_one_letter_code
_entity_poly.pdbx_strand_id
1 'polypeptide(L)'
;MPSSFAFSTIFITIIIIISIAVTNATLLHFREAPKFYNSANCPSITSPSPAADTAATSNFCFNTNAINVAMTLDAAYLRGSMAAILSVLQHSSCPENVIFHFVASSSANTSDLHRTISTSFPYLQFKIYLFDDSAAAGLISTSIRAALDCPLNYARNYLADLLPSCIQKIVYLDSDLVLVDDIAKLAATPLTNDAVLAAPEYCNANFTSYFTPTFWSNPSLSLTFANRKACYFNTGVMVIDLERWRAGDYTTKIVEWMELQKRMRIYELGSLPPFLLVFAGNIAPVDHRWNQHGLGGTTSGGFAVICTRAR
;
A
#
# COMPACT_ATOMS: atom_id res chain seq x y z
N MET A 1 76.72 14.70 7.01
CA MET A 1 76.61 15.57 8.20
C MET A 1 76.76 17.00 7.75
N PRO A 2 76.03 17.96 8.34
CA PRO A 2 74.65 17.81 8.86
C PRO A 2 73.73 17.63 7.61
N SER A 3 72.54 18.21 7.40
CA SER A 3 71.52 18.74 8.31
C SER A 3 70.13 18.26 7.83
N SER A 4 69.09 18.58 8.59
CA SER A 4 67.67 18.48 8.23
C SER A 4 66.96 19.69 8.83
N PHE A 5 65.94 20.24 8.18
CA PHE A 5 64.71 20.80 8.79
C PHE A 5 63.76 21.36 7.71
N ALA A 6 62.47 21.43 8.04
CA ALA A 6 61.40 22.16 7.32
C ALA A 6 60.85 21.61 5.98
N PHE A 7 60.51 20.31 5.91
CA PHE A 7 59.48 19.81 4.98
C PHE A 7 58.60 18.70 5.62
N SER A 8 57.74 19.07 6.59
CA SER A 8 56.80 18.09 7.20
C SER A 8 55.52 18.67 7.82
N THR A 9 55.14 19.92 7.52
CA THR A 9 53.98 20.58 8.18
C THR A 9 52.98 21.27 7.25
N ILE A 10 53.13 21.14 5.92
CA ILE A 10 52.19 21.72 4.93
C ILE A 10 51.66 20.63 3.97
N PHE A 11 51.38 19.43 4.50
CA PHE A 11 50.67 18.36 3.76
C PHE A 11 49.61 17.62 4.59
N ILE A 12 49.38 18.02 5.85
CA ILE A 12 48.38 17.40 6.74
C ILE A 12 47.15 18.31 6.93
N THR A 13 47.23 19.60 6.55
CA THR A 13 46.13 20.57 6.63
C THR A 13 45.25 20.69 5.37
N ILE A 14 45.40 19.78 4.39
CA ILE A 14 44.56 19.72 3.17
C ILE A 14 43.77 18.40 3.07
N ILE A 15 43.93 17.47 4.02
CA ILE A 15 43.16 16.20 4.10
C ILE A 15 42.22 16.19 5.33
N ILE A 16 41.76 17.38 5.73
CA ILE A 16 40.57 17.56 6.61
C ILE A 16 39.63 18.63 6.00
N ILE A 17 39.50 18.64 4.67
CA ILE A 17 38.23 19.04 4.07
C ILE A 17 37.37 17.79 4.13
N ILE A 18 36.59 17.71 5.21
CA ILE A 18 35.72 16.60 5.53
C ILE A 18 34.86 16.32 4.31
N SER A 19 34.93 15.10 3.78
CA SER A 19 33.95 14.58 2.82
C SER A 19 32.61 14.38 3.53
N ILE A 20 31.99 15.49 3.93
CA ILE A 20 30.54 15.54 4.10
C ILE A 20 30.00 15.45 2.69
N ALA A 21 29.90 14.20 2.21
CA ALA A 21 28.92 13.86 1.20
C ALA A 21 27.56 14.14 1.84
N VAL A 22 27.16 15.42 1.83
CA VAL A 22 25.77 15.80 1.96
C VAL A 22 25.10 15.03 0.84
N THR A 23 24.38 13.98 1.23
CA THR A 23 23.39 13.37 0.38
C THR A 23 22.36 14.46 0.14
N ASN A 24 22.61 15.25 -0.90
CA ASN A 24 21.59 16.07 -1.55
C ASN A 24 20.56 15.07 -2.06
N ALA A 25 19.64 14.68 -1.16
CA ALA A 25 18.38 14.08 -1.52
C ALA A 25 17.75 15.09 -2.47
N THR A 26 17.86 14.80 -3.76
CA THR A 26 17.35 15.66 -4.82
C THR A 26 15.85 15.70 -4.62
N LEU A 27 15.37 16.82 -4.06
CA LEU A 27 13.98 17.03 -3.74
C LEU A 27 13.18 16.71 -5.00
N LEU A 28 12.41 15.62 -4.96
CA LEU A 28 11.70 15.11 -6.13
C LEU A 28 10.61 16.12 -6.48
N HIS A 29 10.92 17.01 -7.40
CA HIS A 29 9.99 18.04 -7.84
C HIS A 29 9.05 17.43 -8.90
N PHE A 30 7.83 17.15 -8.46
CA PHE A 30 6.74 16.71 -9.33
C PHE A 30 6.01 17.92 -9.90
N ARG A 31 5.48 17.77 -11.11
CA ARG A 31 4.68 18.81 -11.77
C ARG A 31 3.25 18.80 -11.22
N GLU A 32 2.61 19.95 -11.19
CA GLU A 32 1.18 20.06 -10.98
C GLU A 32 0.42 19.30 -12.08
N ALA A 33 -0.51 18.44 -11.66
CA ALA A 33 -1.43 17.72 -12.52
C ALA A 33 -2.60 18.65 -12.92
N PRO A 34 -3.16 18.49 -14.13
CA PRO A 34 -4.34 19.25 -14.53
C PRO A 34 -5.52 18.94 -13.60
N LYS A 35 -6.45 19.89 -13.46
CA LYS A 35 -7.73 19.59 -12.81
C LYS A 35 -8.52 18.59 -13.66
N PHE A 36 -8.89 17.47 -13.05
CA PHE A 36 -9.86 16.52 -13.58
C PHE A 36 -11.25 16.84 -13.02
N TYR A 37 -12.29 16.62 -13.82
CA TYR A 37 -13.66 16.99 -13.50
C TYR A 37 -14.60 15.79 -13.60
N ASN A 38 -15.64 15.79 -12.78
CA ASN A 38 -16.72 14.82 -12.86
C ASN A 38 -17.48 14.90 -14.20
N SER A 39 -17.83 13.73 -14.75
CA SER A 39 -18.83 13.65 -15.82
C SER A 39 -20.22 14.10 -15.34
N ALA A 40 -21.09 14.50 -16.26
CA ALA A 40 -22.42 15.04 -15.94
C ALA A 40 -23.34 14.09 -15.14
N ASN A 41 -23.06 12.78 -15.16
CA ASN A 41 -23.85 11.76 -14.48
C ASN A 41 -23.27 11.36 -13.10
N CYS A 42 -22.19 12.01 -12.65
CA CYS A 42 -21.59 11.69 -11.36
C CYS A 42 -22.51 12.05 -10.19
N PRO A 43 -22.69 11.16 -9.20
CA PRO A 43 -23.43 11.48 -8.00
C PRO A 43 -22.81 12.69 -7.30
N SER A 44 -23.64 13.62 -6.84
CA SER A 44 -23.16 14.76 -6.06
C SER A 44 -22.53 14.28 -4.76
N ILE A 45 -21.42 14.92 -4.41
CA ILE A 45 -20.75 14.78 -3.13
C ILE A 45 -20.91 16.09 -2.35
N THR A 46 -21.11 16.01 -1.04
CA THR A 46 -21.08 17.19 -0.16
C THR A 46 -19.64 17.58 0.11
N SER A 47 -19.05 18.37 -0.81
CA SER A 47 -17.75 19.01 -0.58
C SER A 47 -17.85 20.01 0.58
N PRO A 48 -16.90 20.02 1.53
CA PRO A 48 -16.91 21.01 2.61
C PRO A 48 -16.63 22.41 2.08
N SER A 49 -17.32 23.40 2.65
CA SER A 49 -16.97 24.81 2.49
C SER A 49 -15.60 25.08 3.14
N PRO A 50 -14.69 25.88 2.54
CA PRO A 50 -13.33 26.12 3.04
C PRO A 50 -13.26 27.02 4.30
N ALA A 51 -14.29 27.01 5.14
CA ALA A 51 -14.47 27.93 6.28
C ALA A 51 -14.52 27.23 7.66
N ALA A 52 -14.26 25.92 7.75
CA ALA A 52 -14.46 25.12 8.97
C ALA A 52 -13.17 24.38 9.42
N ASP A 53 -12.13 25.15 9.74
CA ASP A 53 -10.74 24.69 9.90
C ASP A 53 -10.40 24.06 11.28
N THR A 54 -11.38 23.40 11.94
CA THR A 54 -11.20 22.82 13.29
C THR A 54 -11.65 21.36 13.46
N ALA A 55 -12.13 20.69 12.40
CA ALA A 55 -12.48 19.27 12.45
C ALA A 55 -12.28 18.52 11.12
N ALA A 56 -11.06 18.50 10.57
CA ALA A 56 -10.74 17.76 9.34
C ALA A 56 -10.99 16.22 9.40
N THR A 57 -11.34 15.69 10.58
CA THR A 57 -11.76 14.30 10.80
C THR A 57 -13.21 14.02 10.41
N SER A 58 -14.12 15.00 10.43
CA SER A 58 -15.55 14.74 10.23
C SER A 58 -15.96 14.61 8.76
N ASN A 59 -15.34 15.39 7.86
CA ASN A 59 -15.93 15.67 6.55
C ASN A 59 -15.87 14.49 5.56
N PHE A 60 -14.89 13.58 5.70
CA PHE A 60 -14.79 12.38 4.86
C PHE A 60 -15.84 11.31 5.19
N CYS A 61 -16.45 11.36 6.39
CA CYS A 61 -17.41 10.34 6.86
C CYS A 61 -18.82 10.46 6.26
N PHE A 62 -19.20 11.62 5.72
CA PHE A 62 -20.59 11.90 5.34
C PHE A 62 -20.91 11.63 3.86
N ASN A 63 -19.91 11.18 3.10
CA ASN A 63 -19.99 11.10 1.65
C ASN A 63 -20.20 9.65 1.17
N THR A 64 -21.46 9.19 1.19
CA THR A 64 -21.84 7.84 0.76
C THR A 64 -21.55 7.53 -0.72
N ASN A 65 -21.33 8.58 -1.52
CA ASN A 65 -21.02 8.50 -2.95
C ASN A 65 -19.51 8.58 -3.25
N ALA A 66 -18.67 8.69 -2.22
CA ALA A 66 -17.21 8.70 -2.38
C ALA A 66 -16.66 7.31 -2.72
N ILE A 67 -15.61 7.29 -3.53
CA ILE A 67 -14.77 6.10 -3.72
C ILE A 67 -13.52 6.31 -2.86
N ASN A 68 -13.47 5.61 -1.73
CA ASN A 68 -12.34 5.65 -0.81
C ASN A 68 -11.22 4.74 -1.32
N VAL A 69 -10.06 5.31 -1.63
CA VAL A 69 -8.87 4.59 -2.11
C VAL A 69 -7.79 4.62 -1.04
N ALA A 70 -7.29 3.47 -0.60
CA ALA A 70 -6.21 3.37 0.36
C ALA A 70 -4.89 2.98 -0.33
N MET A 71 -3.78 3.60 0.09
CA MET A 71 -2.45 3.38 -0.49
C MET A 71 -1.35 3.66 0.54
N THR A 72 -0.25 2.91 0.55
CA THR A 72 0.94 3.24 1.34
C THR A 72 1.73 4.38 0.68
N LEU A 73 2.25 5.31 1.48
CA LEU A 73 2.97 6.49 1.01
C LEU A 73 4.31 6.65 1.74
N ASP A 74 5.40 6.51 1.01
CA ASP A 74 6.77 6.77 1.48
C ASP A 74 7.62 7.44 0.39
N ALA A 75 8.79 7.95 0.78
CA ALA A 75 9.68 8.71 -0.10
C ALA A 75 10.38 7.86 -1.18
N ALA A 76 10.60 6.55 -0.94
CA ALA A 76 11.27 5.67 -1.89
C ALA A 76 10.34 5.26 -3.03
N TYR A 77 9.07 4.98 -2.72
CA TYR A 77 8.02 4.61 -3.68
C TYR A 77 7.17 5.80 -4.15
N LEU A 78 7.51 7.02 -3.75
CA LEU A 78 6.76 8.24 -4.08
C LEU A 78 6.53 8.39 -5.59
N ARG A 79 7.53 8.11 -6.43
CA ARG A 79 7.39 8.19 -7.90
C ARG A 79 6.28 7.30 -8.44
N GLY A 80 6.15 6.08 -7.92
CA GLY A 80 5.07 5.17 -8.27
C GLY A 80 3.72 5.69 -7.76
N SER A 81 3.68 6.12 -6.49
CA SER A 81 2.49 6.71 -5.86
C SER A 81 1.93 7.87 -6.69
N MET A 82 2.77 8.80 -7.16
CA MET A 82 2.36 9.92 -8.02
C MET A 82 1.79 9.45 -9.36
N ALA A 83 2.39 8.43 -9.99
CA ALA A 83 1.89 7.86 -11.23
C ALA A 83 0.53 7.17 -11.02
N ALA A 84 0.38 6.42 -9.93
CA ALA A 84 -0.85 5.75 -9.55
C ALA A 84 -1.98 6.77 -9.31
N ILE A 85 -1.76 7.79 -8.47
CA ILE A 85 -2.74 8.87 -8.21
C ILE A 85 -3.17 9.54 -9.52
N LEU A 86 -2.21 9.97 -10.35
CA LEU A 86 -2.51 10.61 -11.63
C LEU A 86 -3.34 9.70 -12.54
N SER A 87 -3.00 8.41 -12.62
CA SER A 87 -3.71 7.45 -13.45
C SER A 87 -5.13 7.18 -12.96
N VAL A 88 -5.36 7.11 -11.65
CA VAL A 88 -6.70 7.01 -11.06
C VAL A 88 -7.55 8.21 -11.45
N LEU A 89 -7.04 9.44 -11.27
CA LEU A 89 -7.76 10.66 -11.62
C LEU A 89 -8.03 10.78 -13.12
N GLN A 90 -7.08 10.37 -13.96
CA GLN A 90 -7.18 10.45 -15.42
C GLN A 90 -8.16 9.43 -16.01
N HIS A 91 -8.36 8.27 -15.38
CA HIS A 91 -9.19 7.17 -15.90
C HIS A 91 -10.55 7.01 -15.21
N SER A 92 -10.83 7.75 -14.13
CA SER A 92 -12.14 7.74 -13.45
C SER A 92 -13.17 8.61 -14.17
N SER A 93 -14.44 8.18 -14.24
CA SER A 93 -15.52 9.05 -14.75
C SER A 93 -15.92 10.16 -13.75
N CYS A 94 -15.64 9.94 -12.47
CA CYS A 94 -15.97 10.84 -11.36
C CYS A 94 -14.75 11.10 -10.45
N PRO A 95 -13.67 11.72 -10.98
CA PRO A 95 -12.41 11.90 -10.25
C PRO A 95 -12.54 12.81 -9.03
N GLU A 96 -13.49 13.76 -9.02
CA GLU A 96 -13.74 14.63 -7.85
C GLU A 96 -14.43 13.87 -6.70
N ASN A 97 -14.98 12.67 -6.96
CA ASN A 97 -15.57 11.77 -5.95
C ASN A 97 -14.56 10.77 -5.35
N VAL A 98 -13.29 10.76 -5.81
CA VAL A 98 -12.26 9.84 -5.31
C VAL A 98 -11.54 10.49 -4.12
N ILE A 99 -11.49 9.78 -2.99
CA ILE A 99 -10.87 10.25 -1.74
C ILE A 99 -9.72 9.31 -1.40
N PHE A 100 -8.51 9.84 -1.26
CA PHE A 100 -7.32 9.05 -0.95
C PHE A 100 -7.02 9.01 0.56
N HIS A 101 -6.81 7.81 1.08
CA HIS A 101 -6.39 7.53 2.45
C HIS A 101 -4.97 6.97 2.39
N PHE A 102 -3.98 7.87 2.45
CA PHE A 102 -2.58 7.48 2.44
C PHE A 102 -2.15 7.00 3.83
N VAL A 103 -1.39 5.90 3.87
CA VAL A 103 -0.79 5.41 5.12
C VAL A 103 0.72 5.58 5.02
N ALA A 104 1.30 6.37 5.92
CA ALA A 104 2.74 6.63 5.99
C ALA A 104 3.31 6.11 7.31
N SER A 105 4.58 5.72 7.30
CA SER A 105 5.31 5.37 8.53
C SER A 105 5.26 6.52 9.55
N SER A 106 5.11 6.18 10.82
CA SER A 106 5.19 7.12 11.95
C SER A 106 6.50 7.91 12.00
N SER A 107 7.58 7.34 11.45
CA SER A 107 8.90 7.96 11.34
C SER A 107 9.11 8.82 10.10
N ALA A 108 8.17 8.82 9.14
CA ALA A 108 8.30 9.55 7.89
C ALA A 108 8.08 11.06 8.07
N ASN A 109 8.75 11.88 7.24
CA ASN A 109 8.42 13.32 7.18
C ASN A 109 7.10 13.54 6.43
N THR A 110 5.98 13.39 7.13
CA THR A 110 4.65 13.57 6.56
C THR A 110 4.36 15.00 6.13
N SER A 111 5.09 16.01 6.64
CA SER A 111 4.96 17.39 6.15
C SER A 111 5.48 17.53 4.71
N ASP A 112 6.59 16.86 4.37
CA ASP A 112 7.13 16.80 3.00
C ASP A 112 6.20 16.00 2.08
N LEU A 113 5.69 14.85 2.54
CA LEU A 113 4.74 14.05 1.79
C LEU A 113 3.45 14.84 1.51
N HIS A 114 2.83 15.43 2.54
CA HIS A 114 1.62 16.25 2.41
C HIS A 114 1.84 17.42 1.46
N ARG A 115 2.94 18.16 1.60
CA ARG A 115 3.31 19.24 0.69
C ARG A 115 3.43 18.74 -0.73
N THR A 116 4.16 17.64 -0.96
CA THR A 116 4.40 17.09 -2.30
C THR A 116 3.10 16.64 -2.98
N ILE A 117 2.20 15.96 -2.26
CA ILE A 117 0.88 15.62 -2.79
C ILE A 117 0.07 16.89 -3.09
N SER A 118 -0.01 17.84 -2.14
CA SER A 118 -0.82 19.06 -2.27
C SER A 118 -0.37 19.96 -3.44
N THR A 119 0.93 20.12 -3.65
CA THR A 119 1.46 20.95 -4.76
C THR A 119 1.33 20.27 -6.12
N SER A 120 1.27 18.94 -6.15
CA SER A 120 1.17 18.18 -7.41
C SER A 120 -0.28 17.88 -7.78
N PHE A 121 -1.18 17.77 -6.80
CA PHE A 121 -2.59 17.48 -7.00
C PHE A 121 -3.46 18.42 -6.13
N PRO A 122 -3.49 19.73 -6.43
CA PRO A 122 -4.14 20.73 -5.56
C PRO A 122 -5.67 20.56 -5.41
N TYR A 123 -6.29 19.73 -6.24
CA TYR A 123 -7.72 19.41 -6.19
C TYR A 123 -8.02 18.02 -5.60
N LEU A 124 -7.00 17.28 -5.16
CA LEU A 124 -7.17 15.94 -4.61
C LEU A 124 -7.74 16.01 -3.19
N GLN A 125 -8.83 15.27 -2.96
CA GLN A 125 -9.29 15.00 -1.60
C GLN A 125 -8.46 13.86 -1.02
N PHE A 126 -7.65 14.14 -0.01
CA PHE A 126 -6.86 13.12 0.65
C PHE A 126 -6.65 13.37 2.15
N LYS A 127 -6.24 12.31 2.84
CA LYS A 127 -5.72 12.37 4.21
C LYS A 127 -4.56 11.39 4.37
N ILE A 128 -3.55 11.79 5.15
CA ILE A 128 -2.44 10.92 5.56
C ILE A 128 -2.71 10.42 6.98
N TYR A 129 -2.58 9.11 7.18
CA TYR A 129 -2.65 8.42 8.46
C TYR A 129 -1.26 7.92 8.83
N LEU A 130 -0.89 8.05 10.10
CA LEU A 130 0.39 7.54 10.62
C LEU A 130 0.21 6.08 11.04
N PHE A 131 1.04 5.20 10.50
CA PHE A 131 1.16 3.82 10.92
C PHE A 131 2.31 3.68 11.93
N ASP A 132 2.01 3.18 13.13
CA ASP A 132 3.04 2.83 14.12
C ASP A 132 3.84 1.63 13.62
N ASP A 133 5.06 1.90 13.19
CA ASP A 133 5.96 0.88 12.65
C ASP A 133 6.29 -0.20 13.67
N SER A 134 6.22 0.10 14.98
CA SER A 134 6.50 -0.87 16.04
C SER A 134 5.48 -2.00 16.11
N ALA A 135 4.22 -1.72 15.73
CA ALA A 135 3.13 -2.70 15.68
C ALA A 135 3.42 -3.86 14.71
N ALA A 136 4.15 -3.61 13.62
CA ALA A 136 4.60 -4.65 12.70
C ALA A 136 6.07 -5.07 12.90
N ALA A 137 6.99 -4.14 13.21
CA ALA A 137 8.42 -4.44 13.32
C ALA A 137 8.74 -5.54 14.33
N GLY A 138 8.00 -5.58 15.45
CA GLY A 138 8.13 -6.66 16.45
C GLY A 138 7.68 -8.04 15.98
N LEU A 139 6.96 -8.13 14.86
CA LEU A 139 6.35 -9.35 14.30
C LEU A 139 7.02 -9.83 13.00
N ILE A 140 7.81 -8.98 12.35
CA ILE A 140 8.49 -9.32 11.10
C ILE A 140 9.64 -10.30 11.35
N SER A 141 9.57 -11.46 10.71
CA SER A 141 10.69 -12.38 10.54
C SER A 141 11.45 -12.00 9.27
N THR A 142 12.77 -11.90 9.33
CA THR A 142 13.62 -11.54 8.18
C THR A 142 13.29 -12.38 6.95
N SER A 143 12.95 -11.73 5.84
CA SER A 143 12.68 -12.36 4.56
C SER A 143 13.96 -12.60 3.77
N ILE A 144 13.87 -13.40 2.71
CA ILE A 144 14.95 -13.61 1.72
C ILE A 144 15.31 -12.27 1.01
N ARG A 145 14.40 -11.29 1.03
CA ARG A 145 14.60 -9.94 0.48
C ARG A 145 14.41 -8.90 1.59
N ALA A 146 15.48 -8.24 2.03
CA ALA A 146 15.42 -7.21 3.08
C ALA A 146 14.41 -6.06 2.81
N ALA A 147 14.12 -5.76 1.55
CA ALA A 147 13.08 -4.78 1.18
C ALA A 147 11.64 -5.19 1.60
N LEU A 148 11.41 -6.49 1.86
CA LEU A 148 10.13 -6.99 2.38
C LEU A 148 10.00 -6.81 3.91
N ASP A 149 11.11 -6.52 4.60
CA ASP A 149 11.14 -6.34 6.06
C ASP A 149 10.73 -4.93 6.50
N CYS A 150 10.39 -4.03 5.55
CA CYS A 150 9.83 -2.71 5.85
C CYS A 150 8.45 -2.83 6.53
N PRO A 151 8.23 -2.26 7.73
CA PRO A 151 6.95 -2.32 8.44
C PRO A 151 5.76 -1.82 7.60
N LEU A 152 5.98 -0.80 6.76
CA LEU A 152 4.93 -0.22 5.92
C LEU A 152 4.30 -1.24 4.93
N ASN A 153 5.03 -2.30 4.53
CA ASN A 153 4.50 -3.39 3.70
C ASN A 153 3.33 -4.15 4.37
N TYR A 154 3.22 -4.06 5.70
CA TYR A 154 2.22 -4.69 6.55
C TYR A 154 1.13 -3.71 7.00
N ALA A 155 1.24 -2.41 6.68
CA ALA A 155 0.25 -1.41 7.09
C ALA A 155 -1.16 -1.71 6.58
N ARG A 156 -1.27 -2.40 5.42
CA ARG A 156 -2.53 -2.93 4.88
C ARG A 156 -3.29 -3.87 5.83
N ASN A 157 -2.61 -4.53 6.77
CA ASN A 157 -3.23 -5.38 7.79
C ASN A 157 -4.09 -4.57 8.78
N TYR A 158 -3.73 -3.29 8.97
CA TYR A 158 -4.26 -2.41 10.02
C TYR A 158 -5.20 -1.33 9.47
N LEU A 159 -5.59 -1.39 8.19
CA LEU A 159 -6.43 -0.36 7.55
C LEU A 159 -7.77 -0.16 8.26
N ALA A 160 -8.36 -1.24 8.79
CA ALA A 160 -9.59 -1.18 9.56
C ALA A 160 -9.46 -0.36 10.85
N ASP A 161 -8.29 -0.41 11.48
CA ASP A 161 -8.00 0.24 12.77
C ASP A 161 -7.46 1.67 12.58
N LEU A 162 -6.74 1.91 11.48
CA LEU A 162 -6.20 3.22 11.10
C LEU A 162 -7.27 4.17 10.52
N LEU A 163 -8.19 3.64 9.70
CA LEU A 163 -9.22 4.46 9.04
C LEU A 163 -10.45 4.62 9.94
N PRO A 164 -11.09 5.81 9.97
CA PRO A 164 -12.33 6.05 10.70
C PRO A 164 -13.41 4.98 10.47
N SER A 165 -14.15 4.63 11.53
CA SER A 165 -15.19 3.60 11.51
C SER A 165 -16.32 3.87 10.51
N CYS A 166 -16.57 5.14 10.20
CA CYS A 166 -17.52 5.57 9.16
C CYS A 166 -17.14 5.10 7.74
N ILE A 167 -15.86 4.80 7.49
CA ILE A 167 -15.40 4.25 6.21
C ILE A 167 -15.65 2.74 6.26
N GLN A 168 -16.73 2.30 5.62
CA GLN A 168 -17.16 0.90 5.58
C GLN A 168 -16.50 0.10 4.43
N LYS A 169 -16.13 0.74 3.32
CA LYS A 169 -15.49 0.07 2.16
C LYS A 169 -14.40 0.93 1.54
N ILE A 170 -13.32 0.27 1.11
CA ILE A 170 -12.19 0.88 0.39
C ILE A 170 -11.77 0.04 -0.82
N VAL A 171 -11.08 0.68 -1.77
CA VAL A 171 -10.19 0.01 -2.72
C VAL A 171 -8.75 0.21 -2.26
N TYR A 172 -8.02 -0.85 -1.97
CA TYR A 172 -6.60 -0.80 -1.67
C TYR A 172 -5.76 -0.97 -2.95
N LEU A 173 -4.78 -0.10 -3.12
CA LEU A 173 -3.84 -0.05 -4.25
C LEU A 173 -2.39 0.04 -3.73
N ASP A 174 -1.53 -0.88 -4.13
CA ASP A 174 -0.07 -0.76 -3.92
C ASP A 174 0.50 0.42 -4.75
N SER A 175 1.62 0.98 -4.32
CA SER A 175 2.21 2.20 -4.90
C SER A 175 2.89 2.01 -6.26
N ASP A 176 3.04 0.78 -6.77
CA ASP A 176 3.83 0.44 -7.97
C ASP A 176 2.96 0.13 -9.20
N LEU A 177 1.76 0.72 -9.28
CA LEU A 177 0.77 0.46 -10.34
C LEU A 177 0.35 1.70 -11.16
N VAL A 178 -0.30 1.42 -12.29
CA VAL A 178 -0.96 2.40 -13.15
C VAL A 178 -2.37 1.89 -13.46
N LEU A 179 -3.39 2.68 -13.13
CA LEU A 179 -4.80 2.39 -13.43
C LEU A 179 -5.15 2.85 -14.86
N VAL A 180 -5.94 2.07 -15.58
CA VAL A 180 -6.31 2.37 -17.00
C VAL A 180 -7.81 2.18 -17.32
N ASP A 181 -8.63 1.88 -16.31
CA ASP A 181 -10.09 1.83 -16.39
C ASP A 181 -10.68 2.45 -15.12
N ASP A 182 -11.98 2.73 -15.11
CA ASP A 182 -12.65 3.51 -14.08
C ASP A 182 -12.66 2.79 -12.71
N ILE A 183 -12.06 3.43 -11.70
CA ILE A 183 -11.97 2.91 -10.32
C ILE A 183 -13.34 2.61 -9.71
N ALA A 184 -14.40 3.29 -10.15
CA ALA A 184 -15.78 3.04 -9.73
C ALA A 184 -16.23 1.60 -10.03
N LYS A 185 -15.77 1.02 -11.16
CA LYS A 185 -16.08 -0.37 -11.54
C LYS A 185 -15.45 -1.37 -10.58
N LEU A 186 -14.21 -1.13 -10.16
CA LEU A 186 -13.54 -1.96 -9.16
C LEU A 186 -14.21 -1.79 -7.80
N ALA A 187 -14.47 -0.55 -7.35
CA ALA A 187 -15.14 -0.27 -6.08
C ALA A 187 -16.55 -0.90 -5.99
N ALA A 188 -17.25 -1.01 -7.12
CA ALA A 188 -18.57 -1.65 -7.22
C ALA A 188 -18.54 -3.19 -7.20
N THR A 189 -17.38 -3.84 -7.05
CA THR A 189 -17.26 -5.31 -6.93
C THR A 189 -18.19 -5.85 -5.84
N PRO A 190 -19.10 -6.80 -6.16
CA PRO A 190 -19.96 -7.45 -5.18
C PRO A 190 -19.16 -8.33 -4.22
N LEU A 191 -19.40 -8.15 -2.91
CA LEU A 191 -18.79 -8.97 -1.84
C LEU A 191 -19.79 -10.03 -1.38
N THR A 192 -19.99 -11.05 -2.21
CA THR A 192 -20.92 -12.17 -2.00
C THR A 192 -20.44 -13.13 -0.91
N ASN A 193 -21.35 -13.98 -0.40
CA ASN A 193 -21.03 -15.07 0.56
C ASN A 193 -20.26 -14.58 1.80
N ASP A 194 -20.65 -13.43 2.34
CA ASP A 194 -20.02 -12.75 3.49
C ASP A 194 -18.51 -12.47 3.34
N ALA A 195 -17.99 -12.50 2.09
CA ALA A 195 -16.60 -12.16 1.80
C ALA A 195 -16.25 -10.76 2.32
N VAL A 196 -15.09 -10.66 2.95
CA VAL A 196 -14.57 -9.41 3.55
C VAL A 196 -13.72 -8.63 2.55
N LEU A 197 -13.12 -9.33 1.57
CA LEU A 197 -12.37 -8.70 0.50
C LEU A 197 -12.64 -9.37 -0.85
N ALA A 198 -12.33 -8.66 -1.92
CA ALA A 198 -12.25 -9.17 -3.29
C ALA A 198 -10.88 -8.87 -3.90
N ALA A 199 -10.35 -9.83 -4.64
CA ALA A 199 -9.09 -9.71 -5.38
C ALA A 199 -9.04 -10.72 -6.55
N PRO A 200 -8.13 -10.54 -7.53
CA PRO A 200 -7.89 -11.54 -8.58
C PRO A 200 -7.25 -12.84 -8.06
N GLU A 201 -7.84 -13.99 -8.41
CA GLU A 201 -7.42 -15.34 -7.95
C GLU A 201 -6.69 -16.16 -9.02
N TYR A 202 -5.37 -16.32 -8.87
CA TYR A 202 -4.53 -17.09 -9.77
C TYR A 202 -4.45 -18.56 -9.33
N CYS A 203 -5.58 -19.28 -9.39
CA CYS A 203 -5.68 -20.70 -9.01
C CYS A 203 -4.74 -21.66 -9.77
N ASN A 204 -4.12 -21.23 -10.87
CA ASN A 204 -3.12 -22.01 -11.61
C ASN A 204 -1.72 -21.95 -10.98
N ALA A 205 -1.48 -21.04 -10.04
CA ALA A 205 -0.22 -20.99 -9.29
C ALA A 205 -0.14 -22.13 -8.27
N ASN A 206 1.07 -22.65 -8.03
CA ASN A 206 1.28 -23.68 -7.01
C ASN A 206 1.09 -23.08 -5.60
N PHE A 207 -0.12 -23.16 -5.04
CA PHE A 207 -0.44 -22.62 -3.72
C PHE A 207 0.46 -23.18 -2.61
N THR A 208 0.92 -24.42 -2.74
CA THR A 208 1.82 -25.09 -1.80
C THR A 208 3.15 -24.34 -1.63
N SER A 209 3.65 -23.64 -2.65
CA SER A 209 4.95 -22.94 -2.58
C SER A 209 4.95 -21.64 -1.79
N TYR A 210 3.79 -21.18 -1.29
CA TYR A 210 3.71 -19.97 -0.45
C TYR A 210 4.00 -20.25 1.04
N PHE A 211 4.12 -21.53 1.42
CA PHE A 211 4.36 -22.00 2.80
C PHE A 211 5.46 -23.06 2.84
N THR A 212 6.15 -23.19 3.98
CA THR A 212 7.26 -24.13 4.15
C THR A 212 6.77 -25.57 4.32
N PRO A 213 7.65 -26.59 4.10
CA PRO A 213 7.33 -27.98 4.45
C PRO A 213 6.91 -28.17 5.92
N THR A 214 7.43 -27.35 6.83
CA THR A 214 7.04 -27.30 8.25
C THR A 214 5.57 -26.94 8.45
N PHE A 215 5.02 -26.04 7.62
CA PHE A 215 3.59 -25.70 7.66
C PHE A 215 2.75 -26.90 7.19
N TRP A 216 3.07 -27.45 6.02
CA TRP A 216 2.27 -28.51 5.40
C TRP A 216 2.31 -29.84 6.17
N SER A 217 3.44 -30.17 6.79
CA SER A 217 3.61 -31.38 7.59
C SER A 217 2.96 -31.32 8.98
N ASN A 218 2.48 -30.16 9.42
CA ASN A 218 1.76 -30.00 10.70
C ASN A 218 0.23 -29.93 10.45
N PRO A 219 -0.54 -30.99 10.76
CA PRO A 219 -1.98 -31.03 10.50
C PRO A 219 -2.74 -29.86 11.15
N SER A 220 -2.35 -29.45 12.35
CA SER A 220 -3.00 -28.35 13.08
C SER A 220 -2.93 -27.01 12.34
N LEU A 221 -1.97 -26.86 11.42
CA LEU A 221 -1.80 -25.65 10.61
C LEU A 221 -2.47 -25.81 9.25
N SER A 222 -2.16 -26.90 8.54
CA SER A 222 -2.69 -27.14 7.19
C SER A 222 -4.20 -27.36 7.15
N LEU A 223 -4.81 -27.79 8.27
CA LEU A 223 -6.26 -27.83 8.47
C LEU A 223 -6.96 -26.47 8.24
N THR A 224 -6.25 -25.33 8.34
CA THR A 224 -6.81 -24.00 8.03
C THR A 224 -7.42 -23.93 6.62
N PHE A 225 -6.86 -24.70 5.67
CA PHE A 225 -7.30 -24.76 4.28
C PHE A 225 -8.22 -25.95 3.94
N ALA A 226 -8.46 -26.89 4.86
CA ALA A 226 -9.08 -28.19 4.54
C ALA A 226 -10.48 -28.09 3.89
N ASN A 227 -11.24 -27.05 4.23
CA ASN A 227 -12.58 -26.79 3.68
C ASN A 227 -12.61 -25.59 2.70
N ARG A 228 -11.46 -25.14 2.20
CA ARG A 228 -11.34 -23.98 1.29
C ARG A 228 -10.75 -24.40 -0.04
N LYS A 229 -11.29 -23.89 -1.14
CA LYS A 229 -10.61 -23.94 -2.44
C LYS A 229 -9.56 -22.83 -2.50
N ALA A 230 -8.51 -22.98 -1.69
CA ALA A 230 -7.50 -21.93 -1.50
C ALA A 230 -6.69 -21.69 -2.78
N CYS A 231 -6.77 -20.46 -3.30
CA CYS A 231 -5.97 -19.98 -4.42
C CYS A 231 -5.06 -18.83 -3.99
N TYR A 232 -3.95 -18.62 -4.71
CA TYR A 232 -3.15 -17.41 -4.56
C TYR A 232 -3.92 -16.21 -5.12
N PHE A 233 -4.03 -15.14 -4.35
CA PHE A 233 -4.44 -13.83 -4.83
C PHE A 233 -3.36 -12.80 -4.50
N ASN A 234 -3.21 -11.79 -5.35
CA ASN A 234 -2.24 -10.71 -5.11
C ASN A 234 -2.85 -9.62 -4.22
N THR A 235 -2.11 -9.17 -3.20
CA THR A 235 -2.57 -8.18 -2.21
C THR A 235 -2.36 -6.72 -2.62
N GLY A 236 -1.93 -6.44 -3.86
CA GLY A 236 -1.68 -5.09 -4.36
C GLY A 236 -2.87 -4.39 -5.01
N VAL A 237 -3.94 -5.13 -5.30
CA VAL A 237 -5.22 -4.58 -5.75
C VAL A 237 -6.34 -5.35 -5.07
N MET A 238 -7.06 -4.71 -4.14
CA MET A 238 -8.13 -5.34 -3.36
C MET A 238 -9.30 -4.39 -3.17
N VAL A 239 -10.52 -4.93 -3.09
CA VAL A 239 -11.69 -4.22 -2.54
C VAL A 239 -11.92 -4.79 -1.15
N ILE A 240 -11.99 -3.95 -0.11
CA ILE A 240 -12.07 -4.41 1.28
C ILE A 240 -13.28 -3.78 1.95
N ASP A 241 -14.11 -4.62 2.57
CA ASP A 241 -15.17 -4.24 3.51
C ASP A 241 -14.57 -4.09 4.91
N LEU A 242 -14.29 -2.85 5.30
CA LEU A 242 -13.75 -2.52 6.62
C LEU A 242 -14.79 -2.70 7.73
N GLU A 243 -16.08 -2.68 7.44
CA GLU A 243 -17.12 -2.97 8.44
C GLU A 243 -17.09 -4.46 8.82
N ARG A 244 -17.12 -5.35 7.82
CA ARG A 244 -16.94 -6.79 8.04
C ARG A 244 -15.56 -7.14 8.60
N TRP A 245 -14.51 -6.43 8.19
CA TRP A 245 -13.16 -6.63 8.72
C TRP A 245 -13.08 -6.35 10.23
N ARG A 246 -13.68 -5.24 10.69
CA ARG A 246 -13.77 -4.90 12.11
C ARG A 246 -14.66 -5.89 12.86
N ALA A 247 -15.86 -6.17 12.33
CA ALA A 247 -16.82 -7.07 12.98
C ALA A 247 -16.30 -8.50 13.15
N GLY A 248 -15.46 -8.98 12.22
CA GLY A 248 -14.82 -10.28 12.31
C GLY A 248 -13.40 -10.29 12.87
N ASP A 249 -12.91 -9.17 13.41
CA ASP A 249 -11.57 -9.03 14.01
C ASP A 249 -10.43 -9.62 13.15
N TYR A 250 -10.40 -9.21 11.88
CA TYR A 250 -9.47 -9.78 10.91
C TYR A 250 -8.03 -9.28 11.07
N THR A 251 -7.81 -8.10 11.68
CA THR A 251 -6.47 -7.62 12.03
C THR A 251 -5.80 -8.58 13.02
N THR A 252 -6.48 -8.93 14.11
CA THR A 252 -5.95 -9.84 15.15
C THR A 252 -5.63 -11.21 14.56
N LYS A 253 -6.52 -11.79 13.75
CA LYS A 253 -6.28 -13.08 13.06
C LYS A 253 -5.02 -13.06 12.20
N ILE A 254 -4.74 -11.96 11.50
CA ILE A 254 -3.52 -11.80 10.69
C ILE A 254 -2.28 -11.72 11.60
N VAL A 255 -2.36 -10.94 12.68
CA VAL A 255 -1.28 -10.77 13.67
C VAL A 255 -0.93 -12.10 14.36
N GLU A 256 -1.91 -12.92 14.74
CA GLU A 256 -1.69 -14.26 15.32
C GLU A 256 -0.85 -15.16 14.40
N TRP A 257 -1.12 -15.14 13.08
CA TRP A 257 -0.31 -15.88 12.11
C TRP A 257 1.12 -15.31 11.97
N MET A 258 1.30 -13.98 12.10
CA MET A 258 2.62 -13.35 12.11
C MET A 258 3.41 -13.68 13.38
N GLU A 259 2.76 -13.76 14.54
CA GLU A 259 3.38 -14.26 15.78
C GLU A 259 3.82 -15.72 15.65
N LEU A 260 2.97 -16.57 15.07
CA LEU A 260 3.29 -17.98 14.87
C LEU A 260 4.47 -18.15 13.89
N GLN A 261 4.52 -17.33 12.84
CA GLN A 261 5.65 -17.25 11.91
C GLN A 261 6.98 -16.98 12.63
N LYS A 262 7.02 -16.09 13.62
CA LYS A 262 8.24 -15.85 14.41
C LYS A 262 8.70 -17.06 15.22
N ARG A 263 7.78 -17.94 15.62
CA ARG A 263 8.07 -19.12 16.47
C ARG A 263 8.48 -20.35 15.66
N MET A 264 7.92 -20.55 14.46
CA MET A 264 8.06 -21.81 13.71
C MET A 264 8.48 -21.67 12.23
N ARG A 265 8.54 -20.44 11.69
CA ARG A 265 8.88 -20.14 10.28
C ARG A 265 8.11 -20.98 9.26
N ILE A 266 6.80 -20.71 9.18
CA ILE A 266 5.82 -21.36 8.32
C ILE A 266 5.76 -20.82 6.88
N TYR A 267 6.40 -19.69 6.60
CA TYR A 267 6.59 -19.14 5.24
C TYR A 267 7.90 -18.31 5.15
N GLU A 268 8.28 -17.88 3.94
CA GLU A 268 9.52 -17.10 3.69
C GLU A 268 9.29 -15.75 2.97
N LEU A 269 8.08 -15.56 2.44
CA LEU A 269 7.63 -14.32 1.81
C LEU A 269 7.27 -13.26 2.87
N GLY A 270 7.10 -12.00 2.45
CA GLY A 270 6.78 -10.86 3.31
C GLY A 270 5.34 -10.82 3.84
N SER A 271 4.60 -9.75 3.56
CA SER A 271 3.24 -9.55 4.10
C SER A 271 2.12 -10.36 3.43
N LEU A 272 2.41 -11.09 2.33
CA LEU A 272 1.42 -11.86 1.58
C LEU A 272 0.89 -13.12 2.31
N PRO A 273 1.71 -14.04 2.86
CA PRO A 273 1.20 -15.29 3.41
C PRO A 273 0.18 -15.16 4.56
N PRO A 274 0.27 -14.17 5.48
CA PRO A 274 -0.79 -13.90 6.45
C PRO A 274 -2.16 -13.63 5.82
N PHE A 275 -2.24 -12.89 4.71
CA PHE A 275 -3.50 -12.73 3.96
C PHE A 275 -3.99 -14.05 3.38
N LEU A 276 -3.09 -14.87 2.83
CA LEU A 276 -3.47 -16.17 2.28
C LEU A 276 -4.03 -17.10 3.37
N LEU A 277 -3.39 -17.16 4.55
CA LEU A 277 -3.84 -17.97 5.70
C LEU A 277 -5.26 -17.59 6.17
N VAL A 278 -5.55 -16.29 6.20
CA VAL A 278 -6.83 -15.77 6.68
C VAL A 278 -7.93 -15.83 5.62
N PHE A 279 -7.61 -15.53 4.35
CA PHE A 279 -8.62 -15.27 3.32
C PHE A 279 -8.64 -16.24 2.12
N ALA A 280 -7.56 -16.98 1.80
CA ALA A 280 -7.52 -17.75 0.54
C ALA A 280 -8.68 -18.77 0.44
N GLY A 281 -9.43 -18.71 -0.66
CA GLY A 281 -10.65 -19.50 -0.89
C GLY A 281 -11.93 -18.95 -0.26
N ASN A 282 -11.87 -17.83 0.46
CA ASN A 282 -13.01 -17.14 1.13
C ASN A 282 -13.15 -15.67 0.66
N ILE A 283 -12.71 -15.34 -0.55
CA ILE A 283 -12.79 -13.99 -1.12
C ILE A 283 -13.81 -13.93 -2.26
N ALA A 284 -14.28 -12.72 -2.58
CA ALA A 284 -15.04 -12.51 -3.81
C ALA A 284 -14.07 -12.40 -5.01
N PRO A 285 -14.36 -13.02 -6.17
CA PRO A 285 -13.45 -13.00 -7.30
C PRO A 285 -13.48 -11.65 -8.04
N VAL A 286 -12.31 -11.18 -8.44
CA VAL A 286 -12.16 -10.03 -9.36
C VAL A 286 -11.54 -10.51 -10.67
N ASP A 287 -11.98 -9.95 -11.81
CA ASP A 287 -11.40 -10.23 -13.12
C ASP A 287 -9.88 -9.92 -13.12
N HIS A 288 -9.07 -10.84 -13.64
CA HIS A 288 -7.62 -10.75 -13.59
C HIS A 288 -7.05 -9.51 -14.29
N ARG A 289 -7.80 -8.87 -15.19
CA ARG A 289 -7.40 -7.60 -15.82
C ARG A 289 -7.19 -6.46 -14.82
N TRP A 290 -7.81 -6.53 -13.64
CA TRP A 290 -7.58 -5.56 -12.56
C TRP A 290 -6.19 -5.66 -11.91
N ASN A 291 -5.43 -6.73 -12.14
CA ASN A 291 -4.06 -6.85 -11.66
C ASN A 291 -3.21 -7.71 -12.63
N GLN A 292 -2.41 -7.04 -13.47
CA GLN A 292 -1.51 -7.70 -14.41
C GLN A 292 -0.05 -7.47 -13.98
N HIS A 293 0.62 -8.54 -13.58
CA HIS A 293 1.97 -8.51 -13.01
C HIS A 293 3.05 -8.90 -14.04
N GLY A 294 4.28 -8.42 -13.83
CA GLY A 294 5.45 -8.78 -14.65
C GLY A 294 5.71 -7.86 -15.85
N LEU A 295 4.91 -6.81 -16.02
CA LEU A 295 5.05 -5.82 -17.09
C LEU A 295 6.09 -4.73 -16.71
N GLY A 296 7.38 -5.10 -16.70
CA GLY A 296 8.48 -4.13 -16.57
C GLY A 296 9.72 -4.58 -15.78
N GLY A 297 9.81 -5.84 -15.34
CA GLY A 297 10.91 -6.28 -14.47
C GLY A 297 12.21 -6.63 -15.21
N THR A 298 13.22 -5.78 -15.13
CA THR A 298 14.59 -6.25 -14.84
C THR A 298 14.83 -6.14 -13.33
N THR A 299 15.81 -6.88 -12.81
CA THR A 299 16.00 -7.09 -11.36
C THR A 299 16.08 -5.78 -10.56
N SER A 300 15.21 -5.66 -9.54
CA SER A 300 15.14 -4.61 -8.48
C SER A 300 13.98 -3.60 -8.55
N GLY A 301 12.96 -3.81 -9.38
CA GLY A 301 11.71 -3.04 -9.27
C GLY A 301 10.70 -3.44 -10.34
N GLY A 302 9.66 -4.18 -9.95
CA GLY A 302 8.54 -4.46 -10.85
C GLY A 302 7.55 -3.31 -10.85
N PHE A 303 6.86 -3.10 -11.97
CA PHE A 303 5.62 -2.33 -12.02
C PHE A 303 4.45 -3.31 -12.21
N ALA A 304 3.34 -3.06 -11.53
CA ALA A 304 2.07 -3.74 -11.73
C ALA A 304 1.17 -2.86 -12.62
N VAL A 305 1.35 -2.93 -13.95
CA VAL A 305 0.47 -2.18 -14.86
C VAL A 305 -0.91 -2.82 -14.85
N ILE A 306 -1.94 -2.13 -14.36
CA ILE A 306 -3.33 -2.60 -14.51
C ILE A 306 -3.70 -2.46 -15.99
N CYS A 307 -4.30 -3.51 -16.57
CA CYS A 307 -4.52 -3.65 -18.00
C CYS A 307 -5.75 -4.54 -18.25
N THR A 308 -6.85 -4.13 -18.87
CA THR A 308 -7.21 -2.84 -19.50
C THR A 308 -8.74 -2.68 -19.51
N ARG A 309 -9.19 -1.46 -19.85
CA ARG A 309 -10.48 -1.20 -20.52
C ARG A 309 -10.68 -2.21 -21.68
N ALA A 310 -11.57 -3.18 -21.51
CA ALA A 310 -12.05 -3.97 -22.65
C ALA A 310 -12.94 -3.12 -23.55
N ARG A 311 -12.91 -3.42 -24.85
CA ARG A 311 -13.92 -2.96 -25.82
C ARG A 311 -15.17 -3.82 -25.71
#